data_AF-A0A9W6DGJ1-F1
#
_entry.id   AF-A0A9W6DGJ1-F1
#
_cell.length_a   1.000
_cell.length_b   1.000
_cell.length_c   1.000
_cell.angle_alpha   90.00
_cell.angle_beta   90.00
_cell.angle_gamma   90.00
#
_symmetry.space_group_name_H-M   'P 1'
#
loop_
_entity.id
_entity.type
_entity.pdbx_description
1 polymer ?
#
loop_
_entity_poly.entity_id
_entity_poly.type
_entity_poly.pdbx_seq_one_letter_code
_entity_poly.pdbx_strand_id
1 'polypeptide(L)'
;MNDNKNEFNLTLFLIEALVSNKKVFSIVDKSYEKYSYGAYKLAKESEYYNHPIFTGGSILRNIMCKRILGLILLDMQDDKNIIDNIIKKGWNNLYNYIKNYKEDIMLEKVVLRFSNVNMTDDEINAITTITIVLANIFEINLVQDEIFNKYLTMQIERLNFYDNNSKNFAQFCYNNLTKDEIKRSESIYNRICNKYHQINNINDINNFRK
;
A
#
# COMPACT_ATOMS: atom_id res chain seq x y z
N MET A 1 9.35 30.71 18.47
CA MET A 1 10.26 29.67 17.95
C MET A 1 9.43 28.80 17.04
N ASN A 2 9.81 28.67 15.78
CA ASN A 2 9.02 27.98 14.75
C ASN A 2 8.99 26.48 15.04
N ASP A 3 7.88 26.00 15.58
CA ASP A 3 7.54 24.58 15.67
C ASP A 3 7.18 24.06 14.26
N ASN A 4 8.18 23.89 13.39
CA ASN A 4 8.02 23.02 12.22
C ASN A 4 8.08 21.57 12.72
N LYS A 5 7.03 21.10 13.39
CA LYS A 5 6.73 19.66 13.40
C LYS A 5 6.39 19.32 11.95
N ASN A 6 7.34 18.73 11.24
CA ASN A 6 7.04 18.14 9.93
C ASN A 6 5.91 17.13 10.12
N GLU A 7 4.71 17.51 9.67
CA GLU A 7 3.56 16.60 9.67
C GLU A 7 3.87 15.43 8.74
N PHE A 8 3.78 14.21 9.28
CA PHE A 8 4.04 13.01 8.50
C PHE A 8 2.78 12.59 7.74
N ASN A 9 2.81 12.69 6.41
CA ASN A 9 1.66 12.34 5.59
C ASN A 9 1.54 10.80 5.42
N LEU A 10 0.51 10.21 6.01
CA LEU A 10 0.24 8.77 5.97
C LEU A 10 -0.47 8.30 4.69
N THR A 11 -0.80 9.18 3.73
CA THR A 11 -1.64 8.85 2.56
C THR A 11 -1.13 7.63 1.79
N LEU A 12 0.16 7.59 1.45
CA LEU A 12 0.78 6.46 0.73
C LEU A 12 0.58 5.13 1.46
N PHE A 13 0.78 5.15 2.78
CA PHE A 13 0.73 3.96 3.63
C PHE A 13 -0.71 3.53 3.92
N LEU A 14 -1.64 4.47 4.04
CA LEU A 14 -3.07 4.16 4.13
C LEU A 14 -3.55 3.47 2.85
N ILE A 15 -3.12 3.94 1.67
CA ILE A 15 -3.46 3.29 0.40
C ILE A 15 -2.93 1.85 0.36
N GLU A 16 -1.67 1.66 0.75
CA GLU A 16 -1.06 0.34 0.84
C GLU A 16 -1.83 -0.59 1.79
N ALA A 17 -2.18 -0.10 2.98
CA ALA A 17 -2.95 -0.80 3.99
C ALA A 17 -4.38 -1.15 3.53
N LEU A 18 -5.03 -0.29 2.76
CA LEU A 18 -6.36 -0.56 2.23
C LEU A 18 -6.30 -1.60 1.10
N VAL A 19 -5.34 -1.50 0.17
CA VAL A 19 -5.22 -2.43 -0.95
C VAL A 19 -4.80 -3.84 -0.51
N SER A 20 -4.06 -3.98 0.60
CA SER A 20 -3.67 -5.32 1.09
C SER A 20 -4.88 -6.20 1.41
N ASN A 21 -6.04 -5.59 1.71
CA ASN A 21 -7.26 -6.31 2.05
C ASN A 21 -8.27 -6.33 0.88
N LYS A 22 -8.27 -7.40 0.10
CA LYS A 22 -9.17 -7.57 -1.07
C LYS A 22 -10.67 -7.42 -0.75
N LYS A 23 -11.10 -7.57 0.51
CA LYS A 23 -12.50 -7.35 0.92
C LYS A 23 -12.98 -5.92 0.66
N VAL A 24 -12.06 -4.95 0.57
CA VAL A 24 -12.42 -3.55 0.30
C VAL A 24 -12.65 -3.27 -1.19
N PHE A 25 -12.26 -4.15 -2.11
CA PHE A 25 -12.24 -3.80 -3.54
C PHE A 25 -13.63 -3.46 -4.06
N SER A 26 -14.64 -4.23 -3.68
CA SER A 26 -16.02 -3.96 -4.10
C SER A 26 -16.56 -2.61 -3.59
N ILE A 27 -16.21 -2.19 -2.38
CA ILE A 27 -16.66 -0.89 -1.85
C ILE A 27 -15.87 0.27 -2.46
N VAL A 28 -14.58 0.06 -2.73
CA VAL A 28 -13.75 1.03 -3.45
C VAL A 28 -14.30 1.25 -4.86
N ASP A 29 -14.59 0.18 -5.60
CA ASP A 29 -15.10 0.28 -6.97
C ASP A 29 -16.43 1.01 -7.02
N LYS A 30 -17.39 0.63 -6.16
CA LYS A 30 -18.68 1.32 -6.05
C LYS A 30 -18.54 2.80 -5.71
N SER A 31 -17.64 3.13 -4.78
CA SER A 31 -17.40 4.52 -4.38
C SER A 31 -16.71 5.32 -5.48
N TYR A 32 -15.76 4.69 -6.18
CA TYR A 32 -15.07 5.29 -7.31
C TYR A 32 -16.00 5.52 -8.49
N GLU A 33 -16.85 4.56 -8.86
CA GLU A 33 -17.83 4.73 -9.93
C GLU A 33 -18.77 5.92 -9.67
N LYS A 34 -19.23 6.07 -8.42
CA LYS A 34 -20.08 7.19 -7.98
C LYS A 34 -19.42 8.56 -8.17
N TYR A 35 -18.09 8.64 -8.01
CA TYR A 35 -17.34 9.91 -8.06
C TYR A 35 -16.21 9.89 -9.09
N SER A 36 -16.37 9.12 -10.16
CA SER A 36 -15.28 8.68 -11.03
C SER A 36 -14.44 9.83 -11.60
N TYR A 37 -15.09 10.87 -12.12
CA TYR A 37 -14.40 12.03 -12.67
C TYR A 37 -13.59 12.80 -11.59
N GLY A 38 -14.22 13.12 -10.46
CA GLY A 38 -13.58 13.89 -9.39
C GLY A 38 -12.42 13.13 -8.74
N ALA A 39 -12.65 11.86 -8.38
CA ALA A 39 -11.62 11.01 -7.82
C ALA A 39 -10.45 10.80 -8.79
N TYR A 40 -10.73 10.57 -10.08
CA TYR A 40 -9.68 10.43 -11.10
C TYR A 40 -8.82 11.68 -11.22
N LYS A 41 -9.47 12.85 -11.34
CA LYS A 41 -8.77 14.13 -11.50
C LYS A 41 -7.83 14.39 -10.32
N LEU A 42 -8.32 14.27 -9.09
CA LEU A 42 -7.53 14.46 -7.88
C LEU A 42 -6.38 13.47 -7.79
N ALA A 43 -6.63 12.19 -8.08
CA ALA A 43 -5.56 11.20 -8.11
C ALA A 43 -4.48 11.59 -9.12
N LYS A 44 -4.88 11.98 -10.35
CA LYS A 44 -3.96 12.26 -11.45
C LYS A 44 -3.08 13.48 -11.22
N GLU A 45 -3.59 14.48 -10.50
CA GLU A 45 -2.89 15.71 -10.13
C GLU A 45 -1.99 15.53 -8.89
N SER A 46 -2.16 14.44 -8.13
CA SER A 46 -1.34 14.13 -6.96
C SER A 46 0.07 13.67 -7.34
N GLU A 47 1.07 14.13 -6.57
CA GLU A 47 2.46 13.66 -6.65
C GLU A 47 2.58 12.14 -6.45
N TYR A 48 1.64 11.53 -5.72
CA TYR A 48 1.64 10.11 -5.42
C TYR A 48 1.15 9.24 -6.58
N TYR A 49 0.57 9.80 -7.66
CA TYR A 49 -0.10 9.00 -8.70
C TYR A 49 0.76 7.91 -9.33
N ASN A 50 2.06 8.19 -9.50
CA ASN A 50 3.04 7.27 -10.07
C ASN A 50 4.07 6.82 -9.02
N HIS A 51 3.77 6.96 -7.74
CA HIS A 51 4.72 6.62 -6.69
C HIS A 51 5.09 5.11 -6.75
N PRO A 52 6.38 4.72 -6.59
CA PRO A 52 6.81 3.33 -6.71
C PRO A 52 6.11 2.34 -5.79
N ILE A 53 5.66 2.78 -4.60
CA ILE A 53 4.83 1.98 -3.67
C ILE A 53 3.56 1.45 -4.36
N PHE A 54 2.99 2.21 -5.31
CA PHE A 54 1.78 1.81 -6.05
C PHE A 54 2.11 0.98 -7.28
N THR A 55 3.20 1.31 -7.97
CA THR A 55 3.48 0.75 -9.29
C THR A 55 4.25 -0.58 -9.24
N GLY A 56 4.82 -0.94 -8.10
CA GLY A 56 5.61 -2.18 -7.94
C GLY A 56 4.83 -3.49 -7.88
N GLY A 57 3.50 -3.44 -7.92
CA GLY A 57 2.63 -4.61 -7.80
C GLY A 57 2.00 -5.06 -9.12
N SER A 58 0.98 -5.90 -8.99
CA SER A 58 0.14 -6.29 -10.13
C SER A 58 -0.61 -5.10 -10.74
N ILE A 59 -1.02 -5.23 -12.01
CA ILE A 59 -1.85 -4.23 -12.70
C ILE A 59 -3.10 -3.90 -11.87
N LEU A 60 -3.76 -4.93 -11.33
CA LEU A 60 -4.94 -4.75 -10.48
C LEU A 60 -4.60 -3.92 -9.23
N ARG A 61 -3.50 -4.22 -8.53
CA ARG A 61 -3.05 -3.42 -7.38
C ARG A 61 -2.83 -1.96 -7.75
N ASN A 62 -2.17 -1.70 -8.86
CA ASN A 62 -1.89 -0.34 -9.33
C ASN A 62 -3.20 0.45 -9.61
N ILE A 63 -4.18 -0.20 -10.26
CA ILE A 63 -5.51 0.36 -10.49
C ILE A 63 -6.19 0.69 -9.14
N MET A 64 -6.19 -0.26 -8.19
CA MET A 64 -6.81 -0.06 -6.89
C MET A 64 -6.14 1.06 -6.10
N CYS A 65 -4.81 1.12 -6.08
CA CYS A 65 -4.08 2.19 -5.39
C CYS A 65 -4.49 3.58 -5.92
N LYS A 66 -4.58 3.74 -7.25
CA LYS A 66 -5.00 5.02 -7.87
C LYS A 66 -6.45 5.38 -7.57
N ARG A 67 -7.35 4.41 -7.56
CA ARG A 67 -8.76 4.62 -7.18
C ARG A 67 -8.85 5.08 -5.72
N ILE A 68 -8.16 4.39 -4.82
CA ILE A 68 -8.16 4.72 -3.39
C ILE A 68 -7.51 6.09 -3.15
N LEU A 69 -6.41 6.43 -3.83
CA LEU A 69 -5.81 7.76 -3.78
C LEU A 69 -6.83 8.85 -4.11
N GLY A 70 -7.55 8.69 -5.23
CA GLY A 70 -8.57 9.64 -5.64
C GLY A 70 -9.71 9.77 -4.63
N LEU A 71 -10.13 8.66 -4.04
CA LEU A 71 -11.17 8.65 -3.00
C LEU A 71 -10.70 9.31 -1.70
N ILE A 72 -9.46 9.08 -1.26
CA ILE A 72 -8.90 9.73 -0.06
C ILE A 72 -8.89 11.25 -0.26
N LEU A 73 -8.33 11.72 -1.39
CA LEU A 73 -8.24 13.15 -1.68
C LEU A 73 -9.62 13.80 -1.81
N LEU A 74 -10.58 13.08 -2.37
CA LEU A 74 -11.97 13.54 -2.45
C LEU A 74 -12.63 13.62 -1.06
N ASP A 75 -12.39 12.64 -0.20
CA ASP A 75 -12.94 12.60 1.16
C ASP A 75 -12.39 13.74 2.03
N MET A 76 -11.11 14.09 1.85
CA MET A 76 -10.47 15.23 2.51
C MET A 76 -11.07 16.59 2.09
N GLN A 77 -11.66 16.70 0.89
CA GLN A 77 -12.26 17.94 0.40
C GLN A 77 -13.73 18.11 0.82
N ASP A 78 -14.50 17.02 0.73
CA ASP A 78 -15.96 17.08 0.80
C ASP A 78 -16.57 16.30 1.99
N ASP A 79 -15.76 15.77 2.91
CA ASP A 79 -16.18 14.96 4.09
C ASP A 79 -17.29 13.95 3.76
N LYS A 80 -17.01 13.06 2.81
CA LYS A 80 -17.98 12.09 2.28
C LYS A 80 -18.02 10.78 3.09
N ASN A 81 -17.23 10.68 4.17
CA ASN A 81 -17.04 9.48 4.98
C ASN A 81 -16.68 8.24 4.14
N ILE A 82 -16.04 8.41 2.99
CA ILE A 82 -15.70 7.31 2.07
C ILE A 82 -14.66 6.41 2.74
N ILE A 83 -13.63 7.00 3.35
CA ILE A 83 -12.52 6.25 3.93
C ILE A 83 -12.97 5.51 5.20
N ASP A 84 -13.77 6.14 6.05
CA ASP A 84 -14.38 5.47 7.21
C ASP A 84 -15.15 4.21 6.78
N ASN A 85 -15.99 4.33 5.76
CA ASN A 85 -16.78 3.21 5.24
C ASN A 85 -15.91 2.09 4.64
N ILE A 86 -14.86 2.44 3.92
CA ILE A 86 -13.90 1.47 3.36
C ILE A 86 -13.18 0.73 4.50
N ILE A 87 -12.67 1.46 5.50
CA ILE A 87 -11.98 0.86 6.66
C ILE A 87 -12.95 -0.04 7.42
N LYS A 88 -14.17 0.41 7.72
CA LYS A 88 -15.19 -0.39 8.40
C LYS A 88 -15.51 -1.69 7.67
N LYS A 89 -15.51 -1.68 6.33
CA LYS A 89 -15.74 -2.88 5.50
C LYS A 89 -14.55 -3.85 5.53
N GLY A 90 -13.33 -3.35 5.39
CA GLY A 90 -12.13 -4.19 5.35
C GLY A 90 -11.70 -4.70 6.72
N TRP A 91 -11.79 -3.83 7.72
CA TRP A 91 -11.15 -3.94 9.02
C TRP A 91 -12.16 -3.89 10.17
N ASN A 92 -13.37 -4.42 9.97
CA ASN A 92 -14.49 -4.33 10.91
C ASN A 92 -14.12 -4.65 12.38
N ASN A 93 -13.34 -5.70 12.62
CA ASN A 93 -12.96 -6.09 13.98
C ASN A 93 -12.03 -5.05 14.64
N LEU A 94 -11.04 -4.55 13.88
CA LEU A 94 -10.14 -3.49 14.34
C LEU A 94 -10.91 -2.19 14.52
N TYR A 95 -11.75 -1.82 13.55
CA TYR A 95 -12.65 -0.67 13.61
C TYR A 95 -13.49 -0.64 14.89
N ASN A 96 -14.21 -1.73 15.17
CA ASN A 96 -15.06 -1.82 16.35
C ASN A 96 -14.25 -1.84 17.65
N TYR A 97 -13.05 -2.41 17.63
CA TYR A 97 -12.18 -2.40 18.80
C TYR A 97 -11.71 -0.99 19.13
N ILE A 98 -11.20 -0.25 18.13
CA ILE A 98 -10.69 1.12 18.33
C ILE A 98 -11.82 2.09 18.65
N LYS A 99 -12.97 1.98 17.97
CA LYS A 99 -14.15 2.83 18.24
C LYS A 99 -14.65 2.75 19.69
N ASN A 100 -14.54 1.58 20.31
CA ASN A 100 -14.99 1.35 21.68
C ASN A 100 -13.87 1.53 22.72
N TYR A 101 -12.68 1.95 22.29
CA TYR A 101 -11.55 2.20 23.17
C TYR A 101 -11.80 3.48 23.96
N LYS A 102 -11.62 3.44 25.29
CA LYS A 102 -11.95 4.54 26.20
C LYS A 102 -10.72 5.24 26.79
N GLU A 103 -9.54 4.70 26.53
CA GLU A 103 -8.26 5.16 27.07
C GLU A 103 -7.34 5.55 25.91
N ASP A 104 -6.15 6.06 26.22
CA ASP A 104 -5.13 6.31 25.20
C ASP A 104 -4.68 4.99 24.56
N ILE A 105 -4.54 4.97 23.24
CA ILE A 105 -4.18 3.77 22.48
C ILE A 105 -2.66 3.60 22.47
N MET A 106 -2.19 2.43 22.92
CA MET A 106 -0.82 1.98 22.69
C MET A 106 -0.79 1.07 21.46
N LEU A 107 0.04 1.40 20.46
CA LEU A 107 0.11 0.63 19.22
C LEU A 107 0.56 -0.80 19.48
N GLU A 108 1.50 -1.00 20.42
CA GLU A 108 1.95 -2.33 20.82
C GLU A 108 0.78 -3.25 21.22
N LYS A 109 -0.15 -2.74 22.05
CA LYS A 109 -1.32 -3.52 22.50
C LYS A 109 -2.23 -3.90 21.34
N VAL A 110 -2.43 -3.00 20.39
CA VAL A 110 -3.28 -3.26 19.22
C VAL A 110 -2.61 -4.26 18.28
N VAL A 111 -1.33 -4.05 17.97
CA VAL A 111 -0.56 -4.95 17.10
C VAL A 111 -0.53 -6.36 17.70
N LEU A 112 -0.19 -6.52 18.99
CA LEU A 112 -0.17 -7.84 19.64
C LEU A 112 -1.54 -8.53 19.65
N ARG A 113 -2.64 -7.76 19.71
CA ARG A 113 -4.00 -8.31 19.71
C ARG A 113 -4.45 -8.80 18.34
N PHE A 114 -4.06 -8.09 17.28
CA PHE A 114 -4.57 -8.32 15.92
C PHE A 114 -3.57 -9.02 15.00
N SER A 115 -2.29 -9.09 15.37
CA SER A 115 -1.26 -9.80 14.63
C SER A 115 -1.20 -11.29 15.01
N ASN A 116 -0.64 -12.10 14.12
CA ASN A 116 -0.26 -13.48 14.42
C ASN A 116 0.97 -13.88 13.59
N VAL A 117 1.59 -15.01 13.95
CA VAL A 117 2.86 -15.49 13.36
C VAL A 117 2.79 -15.80 11.86
N ASN A 118 1.59 -15.94 11.29
CA ASN A 118 1.41 -16.23 9.86
C ASN A 118 1.14 -14.97 9.03
N MET A 119 1.05 -13.80 9.67
CA MET A 119 0.86 -12.54 8.95
C MET A 119 2.15 -12.09 8.29
N THR A 120 1.99 -11.51 7.11
CA THR A 120 3.04 -10.81 6.39
C THR A 120 3.34 -9.45 7.02
N ASP A 121 4.52 -8.90 6.74
CA ASP A 121 4.89 -7.54 7.17
C ASP A 121 3.89 -6.50 6.66
N ASP A 122 3.35 -6.68 5.44
CA ASP A 122 2.32 -5.81 4.86
C ASP A 122 1.02 -5.82 5.67
N GLU A 123 0.62 -6.97 6.21
CA GLU A 123 -0.58 -7.09 7.05
C GLU A 123 -0.38 -6.44 8.42
N ILE A 124 0.79 -6.61 9.02
CA ILE A 124 1.15 -5.96 10.30
C ILE A 124 1.23 -4.44 10.12
N ASN A 125 1.85 -3.98 9.02
CA ASN A 125 1.89 -2.57 8.65
C ASN A 125 0.50 -2.00 8.40
N ALA A 126 -0.38 -2.78 7.77
CA ALA A 126 -1.75 -2.37 7.56
C ALA A 126 -2.52 -2.21 8.88
N ILE A 127 -2.40 -3.16 9.81
CA ILE A 127 -2.99 -3.05 11.16
C ILE A 127 -2.53 -1.77 11.85
N THR A 128 -1.22 -1.52 11.85
CA THR A 128 -0.63 -0.35 12.51
C THR A 128 -1.10 0.96 11.87
N THR A 129 -1.07 1.05 10.54
CA THR A 129 -1.50 2.23 9.78
C THR A 129 -2.99 2.53 10.02
N ILE A 130 -3.84 1.51 9.93
CA ILE A 130 -5.29 1.65 10.11
C ILE A 130 -5.61 2.04 11.55
N THR A 131 -4.86 1.53 12.53
CA THR A 131 -5.00 1.93 13.94
C THR A 131 -4.74 3.42 14.12
N ILE A 132 -3.65 3.94 13.55
CA ILE A 132 -3.30 5.37 13.63
C ILE A 132 -4.40 6.23 12.98
N VAL A 133 -4.87 5.83 11.80
CA VAL A 133 -5.93 6.55 11.08
C VAL A 133 -7.24 6.52 11.85
N LEU A 134 -7.62 5.39 12.45
CA LEU A 134 -8.84 5.29 13.26
C LEU A 134 -8.74 6.09 14.56
N ALA A 135 -7.58 6.11 15.20
CA ALA A 135 -7.35 6.96 16.37
C ALA A 135 -7.55 8.44 16.01
N ASN A 136 -7.06 8.88 14.84
CA ASN A 136 -7.32 10.23 14.34
C ASN A 136 -8.81 10.48 14.04
N ILE A 137 -9.50 9.55 13.37
CA ILE A 137 -10.94 9.67 13.04
C ILE A 137 -11.80 9.77 14.30
N PHE A 138 -11.47 9.04 15.36
CA PHE A 138 -12.22 9.04 16.62
C PHE A 138 -11.67 9.99 17.68
N GLU A 139 -10.68 10.83 17.32
CA GLU A 139 -10.04 11.78 18.23
C GLU A 139 -9.49 11.12 19.51
N ILE A 140 -8.96 9.90 19.38
CA ILE A 140 -8.35 9.13 20.47
C ILE A 140 -6.84 9.40 20.47
N ASN A 141 -6.28 9.72 21.63
CA ASN A 141 -4.84 9.92 21.77
C ASN A 141 -4.06 8.63 21.52
N LEU A 142 -2.97 8.74 20.76
CA LEU A 142 -1.98 7.68 20.59
C LEU A 142 -0.82 7.91 21.55
N VAL A 143 -0.51 6.90 22.35
CA VAL A 143 0.71 6.88 23.16
C VAL A 143 1.91 6.72 22.22
N GLN A 144 2.89 7.61 22.35
CA GLN A 144 4.17 7.51 21.63
C GLN A 144 5.08 6.44 22.25
N ASP A 145 4.66 5.19 22.13
CA ASP A 145 5.42 4.03 22.59
C ASP A 145 6.59 3.69 21.65
N GLU A 146 7.39 2.69 22.01
CA GLU A 146 8.53 2.25 21.20
C GLU A 146 8.10 1.78 19.80
N ILE A 147 6.93 1.12 19.71
CA ILE A 147 6.38 0.61 18.45
C ILE A 147 5.96 1.76 17.53
N PHE A 148 5.35 2.81 18.07
CA PHE A 148 5.01 4.02 17.34
C PHE A 148 6.26 4.67 16.73
N ASN A 149 7.31 4.86 17.53
CA ASN A 149 8.54 5.49 17.06
C ASN A 149 9.26 4.63 16.01
N LYS A 150 9.29 3.30 16.19
CA LYS A 150 9.84 2.36 15.21
C LYS A 150 9.05 2.37 13.90
N TYR A 151 7.71 2.35 13.99
CA TYR A 151 6.85 2.43 12.82
C TYR A 151 7.10 3.73 12.05
N LEU A 152 7.09 4.89 12.70
CA LEU A 152 7.37 6.16 12.04
C LEU A 152 8.75 6.19 11.38
N THR A 153 9.79 5.73 12.10
CA THR A 153 11.16 5.67 11.57
C THR A 153 11.22 4.82 10.31
N MET A 154 10.63 3.62 10.34
CA MET A 154 10.57 2.73 9.19
C MET A 154 9.84 3.37 8.00
N GLN A 155 8.72 4.06 8.23
CA GLN A 155 7.98 4.69 7.14
C GLN A 155 8.74 5.89 6.55
N ILE A 156 9.42 6.69 7.37
CA ILE A 156 10.30 7.77 6.91
C ILE A 156 11.47 7.21 6.09
N GLU A 157 12.11 6.14 6.56
CA GLU A 157 13.18 5.47 5.82
C GLU A 157 12.69 4.92 4.48
N ARG A 158 11.48 4.35 4.43
CA ARG A 158 10.85 3.91 3.17
C ARG A 158 10.61 5.07 2.21
N LEU A 159 10.09 6.21 2.67
CA LEU A 159 9.93 7.40 1.82
C LEU A 159 11.28 7.91 1.31
N ASN A 160 12.25 8.09 2.21
CA ASN A 160 13.60 8.52 1.85
C ASN A 160 14.26 7.58 0.85
N PHE A 161 14.02 6.27 0.97
CA PHE A 161 14.47 5.29 0.01
C PHE A 161 13.86 5.53 -1.37
N TYR A 162 12.55 5.74 -1.47
CA TYR A 162 11.91 6.02 -2.77
C TYR A 162 12.28 7.40 -3.32
N ASP A 163 12.37 8.44 -2.50
CA ASP A 163 12.68 9.80 -2.97
C ASP A 163 14.13 9.93 -3.45
N ASN A 164 15.08 9.35 -2.72
CA ASN A 164 16.51 9.47 -3.04
C ASN A 164 17.00 8.38 -4.00
N ASN A 165 16.39 7.19 -4.00
CA ASN A 165 16.84 6.04 -4.81
C ASN A 165 15.87 5.61 -5.93
N SER A 166 14.69 6.24 -6.11
CA SER A 166 13.77 5.88 -7.22
C SER A 166 14.40 5.99 -8.61
N LYS A 167 15.44 6.80 -8.77
CA LYS A 167 16.21 6.90 -10.02
C LYS A 167 17.31 5.83 -10.15
N ASN A 168 17.78 5.24 -9.05
CA ASN A 168 19.02 4.45 -9.01
C ASN A 168 18.87 2.99 -8.51
N PHE A 169 17.69 2.56 -8.02
CA PHE A 169 17.38 1.15 -7.72
C PHE A 169 16.01 0.79 -8.34
N ALA A 170 15.96 0.01 -9.42
CA ALA A 170 16.05 -1.45 -9.46
C ALA A 170 14.90 -2.20 -8.76
N GLN A 171 13.66 -1.74 -8.90
CA GLN A 171 12.59 -2.71 -9.13
C GLN A 171 13.02 -3.54 -10.35
N PHE A 172 12.96 -4.88 -10.30
CA PHE A 172 13.32 -5.71 -11.45
C PHE A 172 12.43 -5.31 -12.64
N CYS A 173 12.97 -4.43 -13.47
CA CYS A 173 12.27 -3.78 -14.55
C CYS A 173 13.23 -3.85 -15.72
N TYR A 174 12.75 -4.35 -16.85
CA TYR A 174 13.55 -4.49 -18.06
C TYR A 174 14.32 -3.20 -18.40
N ASN A 175 13.68 -2.04 -18.18
CA ASN A 175 14.26 -0.73 -18.46
C ASN A 175 15.46 -0.36 -17.59
N ASN A 176 15.66 -1.04 -16.46
CA ASN A 176 16.75 -0.81 -15.51
C ASN A 176 17.87 -1.86 -15.63
N LEU A 177 17.71 -2.87 -16.49
CA LEU A 177 18.74 -3.88 -16.71
C LEU A 177 19.86 -3.29 -17.58
N THR A 178 21.10 -3.51 -17.17
CA THR A 178 22.27 -3.25 -18.01
C THR A 178 22.24 -4.13 -19.26
N LYS A 179 22.96 -3.73 -20.31
CA LYS A 179 23.09 -4.53 -21.54
C LYS A 179 23.60 -5.95 -21.25
N ASP A 180 24.47 -6.10 -20.26
CA ASP A 180 25.02 -7.41 -19.89
C ASP A 180 23.99 -8.27 -19.13
N GLU A 181 23.16 -7.67 -18.29
CA GLU A 181 22.05 -8.36 -17.62
C GLU A 181 20.95 -8.79 -18.61
N ILE A 182 20.66 -7.95 -19.61
CA ILE A 182 19.74 -8.30 -20.70
C ILE A 182 20.29 -9.51 -21.47
N LYS A 183 21.56 -9.48 -21.89
CA LYS A 183 22.22 -10.59 -22.59
C LYS A 183 22.23 -11.88 -21.75
N ARG A 184 22.48 -11.79 -20.44
CA ARG A 184 22.41 -12.95 -19.53
C ARG A 184 20.98 -13.50 -19.45
N SER A 185 19.98 -12.62 -19.35
CA SER A 185 18.57 -13.01 -19.33
C SER A 185 18.14 -13.69 -20.63
N GLU A 186 18.56 -13.17 -21.78
CA GLU A 186 18.35 -13.78 -23.10
C GLU A 186 19.05 -15.15 -23.20
N SER A 187 20.28 -15.27 -22.69
CA SER A 187 20.99 -16.55 -22.65
C SER A 187 20.27 -17.60 -21.80
N ILE A 188 19.73 -17.20 -20.64
CA ILE A 188 18.91 -18.07 -19.79
C ILE A 188 17.63 -18.48 -20.53
N TYR A 189 16.91 -17.54 -21.15
CA TYR A 189 15.72 -17.82 -21.95
C TYR A 189 16.01 -18.82 -23.08
N ASN A 190 17.08 -18.60 -23.85
CA ASN A 190 17.49 -19.48 -24.94
C ASN A 190 17.85 -20.88 -24.44
N ARG A 191 18.55 -20.99 -23.29
CA ARG A 191 18.86 -22.30 -22.68
C ARG A 191 17.60 -23.07 -22.29
N ILE A 192 16.59 -22.38 -21.73
CA ILE A 192 15.32 -22.98 -21.37
C ILE A 192 14.58 -23.43 -22.64
N CYS A 193 14.46 -22.56 -23.64
CA CYS A 193 13.76 -22.87 -24.89
C CYS A 193 14.43 -24.02 -25.67
N ASN A 194 15.77 -24.06 -25.69
CA ASN A 194 16.52 -25.13 -26.34
C ASN A 194 16.38 -26.48 -25.62
N LYS A 195 16.25 -26.47 -24.28
CA LYS A 195 16.11 -27.70 -23.50
C LYS A 195 14.69 -28.27 -23.55
N TYR A 196 13.69 -27.39 -23.58
CA TYR A 196 12.28 -27.80 -23.48
C TYR A 196 11.53 -27.53 -24.78
N HIS A 197 11.11 -26.29 -25.01
CA HIS A 197 10.47 -25.79 -26.22
C HIS A 197 10.29 -24.27 -26.10
N GLN A 198 9.97 -23.62 -27.20
CA GLN A 198 9.68 -22.18 -27.21
C GLN A 198 8.47 -21.86 -26.33
N ILE A 199 8.65 -20.88 -25.44
CA ILE A 199 7.58 -20.38 -24.56
C ILE A 199 6.90 -19.21 -25.27
N ASN A 200 5.69 -19.41 -25.75
CA ASN A 200 4.86 -18.36 -26.36
C ASN A 200 3.83 -17.81 -25.36
N ASN A 201 3.42 -18.62 -24.39
CA ASN A 201 2.49 -18.22 -23.34
C ASN A 201 2.71 -19.03 -22.04
N ILE A 202 2.02 -18.65 -20.96
CA ILE A 202 2.23 -19.24 -19.63
C ILE A 202 1.85 -20.73 -19.55
N ASN A 203 0.98 -21.23 -20.44
CA ASN A 203 0.60 -22.65 -20.45
C ASN A 203 1.74 -23.55 -20.96
N ASP A 204 2.66 -23.01 -21.75
CA ASP A 204 3.81 -23.74 -22.27
C ASP A 204 4.78 -24.13 -21.12
N ILE A 205 4.81 -23.33 -20.06
CA ILE A 205 5.64 -23.57 -18.86
C ILE A 205 5.17 -24.82 -18.09
N ASN A 206 3.86 -25.10 -18.08
CA ASN A 206 3.32 -26.28 -17.40
C ASN A 206 3.74 -27.61 -18.06
N ASN A 207 4.23 -27.55 -19.30
CA ASN A 207 4.71 -28.69 -20.07
C ASN A 207 6.20 -28.99 -19.87
N PHE A 208 6.89 -28.32 -18.93
CA PHE A 208 8.30 -28.60 -18.59
C PHE A 208 8.52 -29.91 -17.82
N ARG A 209 7.46 -30.64 -17.47
CA ARG A 209 7.56 -31.97 -16.86
C ARG A 209 7.69 -33.04 -17.96
N LYS A 210 8.93 -33.44 -18.22
CA LYS A 210 9.31 -34.79 -18.66
C LYS A 210 10.51 -35.24 -17.85
#